data_AF-A0A846C7P6-F1
#
_entry.id   AF-A0A846C7P6-F1
#
_cell.length_a   1.000
_cell.length_b   1.000
_cell.length_c   1.000
_cell.angle_alpha   90.00
_cell.angle_beta   90.00
_cell.angle_gamma   90.00
#
_symmetry.space_group_name_H-M   'P 1'
#
loop_
_entity.id
_entity.type
_entity.pdbx_description
1 polymer ?
#
loop_
_entity_poly.entity_id
_entity_poly.type
_entity_poly.pdbx_seq_one_letter_code
_entity_poly.pdbx_strand_id
1 'polypeptide(L)'
;IVSPALKDAVNDLQDLKIKSEGEYGIKLREYEDKLKEIVPVAEIAHGDEEALAAMKSAVEGHKLALEFWQCDHLTGYDNLHQCRDKALQGIFNKYPEIKEQALAIAQEEGSSYTSAELDQQSLLEAIWSQANGDTAIAHQIIYPPLDIINTAAEEK
;
A
#
# COMPACT_ATOMS: atom_id res chain seq x y z
N ILE A 1 20.74 -14.50 3.03
CA ILE A 1 20.21 -14.72 4.40
C ILE A 1 19.14 -13.65 4.62
N VAL A 2 17.91 -14.05 4.96
CA VAL A 2 16.79 -13.13 5.23
C VAL A 2 16.83 -12.73 6.71
N SER A 3 16.81 -11.43 7.02
CA SER A 3 16.83 -10.96 8.41
C SER A 3 15.50 -11.21 9.11
N PRO A 4 15.48 -11.34 10.46
CA PRO A 4 14.24 -11.36 11.23
C PRO A 4 13.36 -10.14 10.95
N ALA A 5 13.96 -8.95 10.88
CA ALA A 5 13.23 -7.71 10.57
C ALA A 5 12.51 -7.75 9.22
N LEU A 6 13.11 -8.36 8.18
CA LEU A 6 12.43 -8.52 6.89
C LEU A 6 11.23 -9.46 7.01
N LYS A 7 11.33 -10.56 7.77
CA LYS A 7 10.21 -11.46 8.04
C LYS A 7 9.10 -10.78 8.81
N ASP A 8 9.45 -10.07 9.88
CA ASP A 8 8.51 -9.39 10.77
C ASP A 8 7.73 -8.32 9.99
N ALA A 9 8.42 -7.46 9.23
CA ALA A 9 7.78 -6.45 8.39
C ALA A 9 6.81 -7.06 7.37
N VAL A 10 7.17 -8.18 6.73
CA VAL A 10 6.29 -8.84 5.76
C VAL A 10 5.08 -9.49 6.43
N ASN A 11 5.22 -10.08 7.61
CA ASN A 11 4.08 -10.60 8.37
C ASN A 11 3.15 -9.48 8.83
N ASP A 12 3.70 -8.36 9.30
CA ASP A 12 2.89 -7.22 9.72
C ASP A 12 2.14 -6.57 8.55
N LEU A 13 2.75 -6.53 7.36
CA LEU A 13 2.07 -6.12 6.12
C LEU A 13 0.98 -7.11 5.72
N GLN A 14 1.20 -8.41 5.90
CA GLN A 14 0.20 -9.43 5.64
C GLN A 14 -1.00 -9.29 6.59
N ASP A 15 -0.76 -8.98 7.87
CA ASP A 15 -1.82 -8.65 8.82
C ASP A 15 -2.59 -7.39 8.41
N LEU A 16 -1.87 -6.35 7.96
CA LEU A 16 -2.46 -5.10 7.50
C LEU A 16 -3.34 -5.32 6.25
N LYS A 17 -2.87 -6.15 5.30
CA LYS A 17 -3.63 -6.63 4.15
C LYS A 17 -4.95 -7.27 4.58
N ILE A 18 -4.89 -8.27 5.46
CA ILE A 18 -6.09 -9.00 5.93
C ILE A 18 -7.12 -8.04 6.54
N LYS A 19 -6.66 -7.05 7.32
CA LYS A 19 -7.56 -6.04 7.91
C LYS A 19 -8.14 -5.09 6.88
N SER A 20 -7.37 -4.69 5.87
CA SER A 20 -7.84 -3.82 4.79
C SER A 20 -8.86 -4.51 3.87
N GLU A 21 -8.77 -5.83 3.72
CA GLU A 21 -9.67 -6.64 2.88
C GLU A 21 -10.89 -7.20 3.66
N GLY A 22 -10.90 -7.09 4.99
CA GLY A 22 -11.93 -7.69 5.84
C GLY A 22 -13.27 -6.96 5.84
N GLU A 23 -14.36 -7.68 6.13
CA GLU A 23 -15.74 -7.15 6.13
C GLU A 23 -15.97 -5.94 7.05
N TYR A 24 -15.18 -5.81 8.13
CA TYR A 24 -15.30 -4.69 9.07
C TYR A 24 -14.44 -3.47 8.67
N GLY A 25 -13.61 -3.62 7.62
CA GLY A 25 -12.59 -2.67 7.23
C GLY A 25 -11.55 -2.41 8.32
N ILE A 26 -10.59 -1.57 8.00
CA ILE A 26 -9.64 -1.01 8.97
C ILE A 26 -10.06 0.42 9.34
N LYS A 27 -9.83 0.85 10.58
CA LYS A 27 -10.06 2.24 10.98
C LYS A 27 -8.79 3.04 10.77
N LEU A 28 -8.90 4.32 10.38
CA LEU A 28 -7.74 5.19 10.14
C LEU A 28 -6.71 5.16 11.28
N ARG A 29 -7.16 5.30 12.53
CA ARG A 29 -6.25 5.30 13.69
C ARG A 29 -5.49 3.97 13.83
N GLU A 30 -6.18 2.84 13.65
CA GLU A 30 -5.56 1.52 13.70
C GLU A 30 -4.58 1.32 12.53
N TYR A 31 -4.94 1.81 11.35
CA TYR A 31 -4.09 1.81 10.17
C TYR A 31 -2.80 2.61 10.39
N GLU A 32 -2.93 3.82 10.92
CA GLU A 32 -1.81 4.69 11.28
C GLU A 32 -0.91 4.06 12.33
N ASP A 33 -1.49 3.50 13.40
CA ASP A 33 -0.74 2.85 14.48
C ASP A 33 0.04 1.63 13.95
N LYS A 34 -0.58 0.79 13.11
CA LYS A 34 0.11 -0.36 12.50
C LYS A 34 1.24 0.08 11.56
N LEU A 35 1.06 1.14 10.78
CA LEU A 35 2.15 1.66 9.93
C LEU A 35 3.31 2.24 10.75
N LYS A 36 3.04 2.89 11.89
CA LYS A 36 4.09 3.35 12.81
C LYS A 36 4.93 2.20 13.39
N GLU A 37 4.36 1.02 13.52
CA GLU A 37 5.08 -0.19 13.94
C GLU A 37 5.89 -0.80 12.79
N ILE A 38 5.32 -0.88 11.59
CA ILE A 38 5.97 -1.51 10.42
C ILE A 38 7.17 -0.72 9.92
N VAL A 39 7.04 0.60 9.80
CA VAL A 39 8.04 1.44 9.12
C VAL A 39 9.44 1.33 9.73
N PRO A 40 9.63 1.45 11.06
CA PRO A 40 10.96 1.30 11.67
C PRO A 40 11.57 -0.10 11.46
N VAL A 41 10.75 -1.15 11.44
CA VAL A 41 11.20 -2.52 11.18
C VAL A 41 11.66 -2.68 9.72
N ALA A 42 10.90 -2.11 8.78
CA ALA A 42 11.22 -2.09 7.37
C ALA A 42 12.52 -1.33 7.05
N GLU A 43 12.85 -0.28 7.80
CA GLU A 43 14.07 0.52 7.60
C GLU A 43 15.35 -0.27 7.92
N ILE A 44 15.31 -1.16 8.90
CA ILE A 44 16.46 -2.00 9.31
C ILE A 44 16.47 -3.38 8.64
N ALA A 45 15.43 -3.70 7.85
CA ALA A 45 15.30 -4.96 7.13
C ALA A 45 16.39 -5.10 6.07
N HIS A 46 16.91 -6.33 5.93
CA HIS A 46 17.94 -6.67 4.94
C HIS A 46 17.82 -8.16 4.59
N GLY A 47 18.37 -8.55 3.45
CA GLY A 47 18.39 -9.95 3.02
C GLY A 47 18.19 -10.08 1.53
N ASP A 48 17.24 -10.91 1.13
CA ASP A 48 16.87 -11.11 -0.26
C ASP A 48 16.44 -9.79 -0.91
N GLU A 49 17.07 -9.41 -2.03
CA GLU A 49 16.90 -8.11 -2.66
C GLU A 49 15.49 -7.92 -3.23
N GLU A 50 14.91 -8.98 -3.80
CA GLU A 50 13.58 -8.95 -4.41
C GLU A 50 12.51 -8.86 -3.32
N ALA A 51 12.61 -9.68 -2.27
CA ALA A 51 11.70 -9.58 -1.12
C ALA A 51 11.81 -8.22 -0.42
N LEU A 52 13.02 -7.68 -0.27
CA LEU A 52 13.24 -6.38 0.35
C LEU A 52 12.64 -5.25 -0.50
N ALA A 53 12.80 -5.30 -1.82
CA ALA A 53 12.22 -4.32 -2.74
C ALA A 53 10.70 -4.36 -2.71
N ALA A 54 10.10 -5.56 -2.78
CA ALA A 54 8.65 -5.74 -2.70
C ALA A 54 8.09 -5.25 -1.35
N MET A 55 8.72 -5.62 -0.22
CA MET A 55 8.32 -5.14 1.11
C MET A 55 8.37 -3.60 1.21
N LYS A 56 9.46 -2.97 0.74
CA LYS A 56 9.57 -1.51 0.75
C LYS A 56 8.54 -0.84 -0.17
N SER A 57 8.26 -1.46 -1.32
CA SER A 57 7.22 -0.99 -2.23
C SER A 57 5.84 -1.03 -1.59
N ALA A 58 5.51 -2.11 -0.87
CA ALA A 58 4.26 -2.23 -0.11
C ALA A 58 4.14 -1.16 0.97
N VAL A 59 5.19 -0.96 1.79
CA VAL A 59 5.22 0.08 2.83
C VAL A 59 4.95 1.47 2.25
N GLU A 60 5.57 1.79 1.11
CA GLU A 60 5.37 3.07 0.45
C GLU A 60 3.92 3.23 -0.05
N GLY A 61 3.31 2.16 -0.58
CA GLY A 61 1.91 2.16 -0.98
C GLY A 61 0.96 2.46 0.17
N HIS A 62 1.18 1.80 1.31
CA HIS A 62 0.38 2.03 2.52
C HIS A 62 0.60 3.44 3.11
N LYS A 63 1.82 3.99 3.05
CA LYS A 63 2.08 5.40 3.43
C LYS A 63 1.27 6.37 2.58
N LEU A 64 1.26 6.20 1.26
CA LEU A 64 0.49 7.04 0.35
C LEU A 64 -1.02 6.91 0.59
N ALA A 65 -1.51 5.70 0.90
CA ALA A 65 -2.90 5.49 1.29
C ALA A 65 -3.25 6.26 2.57
N LEU A 66 -2.38 6.21 3.59
CA LEU A 66 -2.55 6.93 4.84
C LEU A 66 -2.55 8.46 4.62
N GLU A 67 -1.60 8.97 3.84
CA GLU A 67 -1.51 10.41 3.52
C GLU A 67 -2.79 10.92 2.86
N PHE A 68 -3.33 10.17 1.89
CA PHE A 68 -4.60 10.51 1.26
C PHE A 68 -5.77 10.47 2.23
N TRP A 69 -5.88 9.41 3.04
CA TRP A 69 -6.98 9.22 3.98
C TRP A 69 -7.00 10.28 5.10
N GLN A 70 -5.83 10.75 5.52
CA GLN A 70 -5.72 11.79 6.54
C GLN A 70 -6.27 13.14 6.07
N CYS A 71 -6.34 13.41 4.77
CA CYS A 71 -6.89 14.65 4.23
C CYS A 71 -8.36 14.87 4.63
N ASP A 72 -9.13 13.80 4.88
CA ASP A 72 -10.55 13.89 5.25
C ASP A 72 -10.81 14.45 6.65
N HIS A 73 -9.75 14.60 7.43
CA HIS A 73 -9.80 15.23 8.74
C HIS A 73 -9.65 16.75 8.65
N LEU A 74 -9.35 17.29 7.46
CA LEU A 74 -9.30 18.72 7.22
C LEU A 74 -10.71 19.31 7.09
N THR A 75 -10.87 20.52 7.62
CA THR A 75 -12.11 21.29 7.47
C THR A 75 -12.00 22.26 6.30
N GLY A 76 -13.09 22.35 5.54
CA GLY A 76 -13.22 23.24 4.37
C GLY A 76 -12.92 22.54 3.04
N TYR A 77 -13.73 22.86 2.04
CA TYR A 77 -13.70 22.23 0.71
C TYR A 77 -12.33 22.36 0.03
N ASP A 78 -11.77 23.57 -0.05
CA ASP A 78 -10.49 23.80 -0.70
C ASP A 78 -9.33 23.10 0.03
N ASN A 79 -9.30 23.15 1.36
CA ASN A 79 -8.23 22.50 2.14
C ASN A 79 -8.23 20.98 1.95
N LEU A 80 -9.42 20.37 1.98
CA LEU A 80 -9.62 18.95 1.72
C LEU A 80 -9.07 18.55 0.35
N HIS A 81 -9.54 19.21 -0.70
CA HIS A 81 -9.20 18.83 -2.07
C HIS A 81 -7.78 19.20 -2.47
N GLN A 82 -7.21 20.29 -1.95
CA GLN A 82 -5.79 20.59 -2.11
C GLN A 82 -4.89 19.54 -1.44
N CYS A 83 -5.26 19.07 -0.24
CA CYS A 83 -4.54 17.98 0.42
C CYS A 83 -4.61 16.69 -0.38
N ARG A 84 -5.82 16.29 -0.79
CA ARG A 84 -6.04 15.08 -1.59
C ARG A 84 -5.30 15.15 -2.92
N ASP A 85 -5.37 16.25 -3.65
CA ASP A 85 -4.66 16.41 -4.94
C ASP A 85 -3.14 16.36 -4.77
N LYS A 86 -2.61 16.85 -3.65
CA LYS A 86 -1.19 16.69 -3.33
C LYS A 86 -0.82 15.23 -3.07
N ALA A 87 -1.61 14.50 -2.29
CA ALA A 87 -1.41 13.07 -2.06
C ALA A 87 -1.53 12.26 -3.36
N LEU A 88 -2.49 12.62 -4.23
CA LEU A 88 -2.70 12.01 -5.54
C LEU A 88 -1.46 12.08 -6.43
N GLN A 89 -0.63 13.14 -6.33
CA GLN A 89 0.61 13.21 -7.10
C GLN A 89 1.57 12.06 -6.74
N GLY A 90 1.71 11.73 -5.46
CA GLY A 90 2.52 10.60 -5.00
C GLY A 90 1.91 9.26 -5.45
N ILE A 91 0.60 9.11 -5.27
CA ILE A 91 -0.15 7.92 -5.69
C ILE A 91 0.01 7.68 -7.19
N PHE A 92 -0.16 8.71 -8.03
CA PHE A 92 -0.08 8.61 -9.48
C PHE A 92 1.33 8.33 -10.00
N ASN A 93 2.36 8.78 -9.29
CA ASN A 93 3.73 8.45 -9.64
C ASN A 93 4.06 6.98 -9.33
N LYS A 94 3.50 6.43 -8.25
CA LYS A 94 3.70 5.03 -7.86
C LYS A 94 2.82 4.07 -8.65
N TYR A 95 1.56 4.46 -8.90
CA TYR A 95 0.51 3.65 -9.50
C TYR A 95 -0.10 4.36 -10.73
N PRO A 96 0.58 4.33 -11.89
CA PRO A 96 0.10 4.98 -13.11
C PRO A 96 -1.28 4.51 -13.56
N GLU A 97 -1.64 3.26 -13.30
CA GLU A 97 -2.97 2.70 -13.59
C GLU A 97 -4.09 3.35 -12.78
N ILE A 98 -3.82 3.74 -11.52
CA ILE A 98 -4.76 4.50 -10.69
C ILE A 98 -4.92 5.92 -11.27
N LYS A 99 -3.84 6.51 -11.77
CA LYS A 99 -3.89 7.82 -12.45
C LYS A 99 -4.80 7.79 -13.66
N GLU A 100 -4.66 6.78 -14.52
CA GLU A 100 -5.49 6.66 -15.73
C GLU A 100 -6.98 6.57 -15.39
N GLN A 101 -7.34 5.73 -14.41
CA GLN A 101 -8.71 5.58 -13.94
C GLN A 101 -9.25 6.89 -13.32
N ALA A 102 -8.46 7.55 -12.48
CA ALA A 102 -8.86 8.79 -11.83
C ALA A 102 -9.05 9.94 -12.83
N LEU A 103 -8.17 10.07 -13.83
CA LEU A 103 -8.28 11.10 -14.86
C LEU A 103 -9.45 10.87 -15.81
N ALA A 104 -9.82 9.61 -16.07
CA ALA A 104 -11.00 9.30 -16.87
C ALA A 104 -12.29 9.80 -16.20
N ILE A 105 -12.39 9.66 -14.87
CA ILE A 105 -13.53 10.17 -14.08
C ILE A 105 -13.51 11.70 -14.03
N ALA A 106 -12.37 12.31 -13.73
CA ALA A 106 -12.26 13.76 -13.57
C ALA A 106 -12.43 14.56 -14.89
N GLN A 107 -12.27 13.94 -16.06
CA GLN A 107 -12.50 14.59 -17.35
C GLN A 107 -14.00 14.82 -17.67
N GLU A 108 -14.90 14.15 -16.95
CA GLU A 108 -16.34 14.27 -17.20
C GLU A 108 -16.97 15.51 -16.53
N GLU A 109 -16.33 16.09 -15.51
CA GLU A 109 -16.89 17.21 -14.73
C GLU A 109 -15.90 18.39 -14.56
N GLY A 110 -16.41 19.62 -14.69
CA GLY A 110 -15.64 20.87 -14.72
C GLY A 110 -15.10 21.34 -13.37
N SER A 111 -14.70 20.44 -12.48
CA SER A 111 -14.18 20.75 -11.15
C SER A 111 -12.78 21.35 -11.17
N SER A 112 -12.47 22.17 -10.16
CA SER A 112 -11.13 22.76 -9.98
C SER A 112 -10.11 21.79 -9.40
N TYR A 113 -10.54 20.64 -8.87
CA TYR A 113 -9.70 19.65 -8.23
C TYR A 113 -9.97 18.25 -8.78
N THR A 114 -8.92 17.46 -9.02
CA THR A 114 -9.08 16.08 -9.50
C THR A 114 -9.78 15.21 -8.45
N SER A 115 -9.44 15.39 -7.17
CA SER A 115 -10.01 14.62 -6.05
C SER A 115 -11.47 14.93 -5.72
N ALA A 116 -12.08 15.95 -6.33
CA ALA A 116 -13.49 16.30 -6.09
C ALA A 116 -14.43 15.22 -6.64
N GLU A 117 -14.06 14.60 -7.75
CA GLU A 117 -14.87 13.62 -8.48
C GLU A 117 -14.56 12.17 -8.09
N LEU A 118 -13.53 11.96 -7.26
CA LEU A 118 -13.08 10.63 -6.89
C LEU A 118 -13.78 10.16 -5.61
N ASP A 119 -14.38 8.99 -5.68
CA ASP A 119 -14.82 8.29 -4.48
C ASP A 119 -13.61 7.88 -3.64
N GLN A 120 -13.62 8.33 -2.39
CA GLN A 120 -12.53 8.11 -1.46
C GLN A 120 -12.27 6.63 -1.21
N GLN A 121 -13.34 5.86 -0.99
CA GLN A 121 -13.23 4.46 -0.60
C GLN A 121 -12.70 3.63 -1.77
N SER A 122 -13.21 3.85 -2.97
CA SER A 122 -12.76 3.19 -4.19
C SER A 122 -11.28 3.47 -4.48
N LEU A 123 -10.82 4.70 -4.26
CA LEU A 123 -9.41 5.05 -4.42
C LEU A 123 -8.53 4.37 -3.35
N LEU A 124 -8.96 4.34 -2.09
CA LEU A 124 -8.24 3.62 -1.03
C LEU A 124 -8.15 2.12 -1.31
N GLU A 125 -9.24 1.51 -1.78
CA GLU A 125 -9.27 0.10 -2.19
C GLU A 125 -8.32 -0.18 -3.35
N ALA A 126 -8.25 0.71 -4.34
CA ALA A 126 -7.31 0.60 -5.45
C ALA A 126 -5.84 0.66 -4.97
N ILE A 127 -5.53 1.59 -4.06
CA ILE A 127 -4.17 1.71 -3.50
C ILE A 127 -3.82 0.48 -2.66
N TRP A 128 -4.73 0.02 -1.79
CA TRP A 128 -4.53 -1.16 -0.97
C TRP A 128 -4.36 -2.41 -1.81
N SER A 129 -5.14 -2.58 -2.88
CA SER A 129 -5.01 -3.71 -3.80
C SER A 129 -3.59 -3.80 -4.37
N GLN A 130 -3.02 -2.67 -4.82
CA GLN A 130 -1.65 -2.63 -5.33
C GLN A 130 -0.60 -2.92 -4.24
N ALA A 131 -0.71 -2.28 -3.07
CA ALA A 131 0.20 -2.51 -1.94
C ALA A 131 0.13 -3.96 -1.40
N ASN A 132 -1.06 -4.57 -1.43
CA ASN A 132 -1.31 -5.95 -1.04
C ASN A 132 -0.72 -6.94 -2.07
N GLY A 133 -0.61 -6.54 -3.34
CA GLY A 133 0.12 -7.28 -4.37
C GLY A 133 1.62 -7.36 -4.06
N ASP A 134 2.24 -6.21 -3.76
CA ASP A 134 3.65 -6.16 -3.35
C ASP A 134 3.92 -6.97 -2.07
N THR A 135 3.00 -6.91 -1.11
CA THR A 135 3.03 -7.73 0.11
C THR A 135 3.03 -9.22 -0.21
N ALA A 136 2.16 -9.65 -1.14
CA ALA A 136 2.07 -11.06 -1.55
C ALA A 136 3.36 -11.55 -2.22
N ILE A 137 3.99 -10.72 -3.05
CA ILE A 137 5.29 -11.03 -3.67
C ILE A 137 6.36 -11.25 -2.58
N ALA A 138 6.51 -10.29 -1.67
CA ALA A 138 7.49 -10.39 -0.58
C ALA A 138 7.24 -11.63 0.29
N HIS A 139 5.99 -11.91 0.62
CA HIS A 139 5.60 -13.07 1.41
C HIS A 139 5.94 -14.39 0.70
N GLN A 140 5.65 -14.52 -0.61
CA GLN A 140 5.94 -15.73 -1.38
C GLN A 140 7.44 -16.03 -1.45
N ILE A 141 8.28 -15.01 -1.55
CA ILE A 141 9.74 -15.18 -1.60
C ILE A 141 10.28 -15.63 -0.25
N ILE A 142 9.78 -15.06 0.85
CA ILE A 142 10.21 -15.40 2.21
C ILE A 142 9.66 -16.77 2.67
N TYR A 143 8.44 -17.09 2.25
CA TYR A 143 7.70 -18.29 2.63
C TYR A 143 7.26 -19.07 1.37
N PRO A 144 8.21 -19.67 0.62
CA PRO A 144 7.87 -20.41 -0.58
C PRO A 144 7.03 -21.65 -0.23
N PRO A 145 6.02 -22.00 -1.04
CA PRO A 145 5.24 -23.21 -0.84
C PRO A 145 6.14 -24.46 -0.88
N LEU A 146 5.82 -25.44 -0.04
CA LEU A 146 6.62 -26.66 0.17
C LEU A 146 6.93 -27.43 -1.11
N ASP A 147 6.05 -27.36 -2.12
CA ASP A 147 6.20 -28.07 -3.38
C ASP A 147 7.36 -27.54 -4.23
N ILE A 148 7.77 -26.27 -4.06
CA ILE A 148 8.92 -25.66 -4.77
C ILE A 148 10.25 -26.11 -4.13
N ILE A 149 10.24 -26.39 -2.83
CA ILE A 149 11.45 -26.79 -2.08
C ILE A 149 11.94 -28.18 -2.51
N ASN A 150 11.01 -29.08 -2.85
CA ASN A 150 11.34 -30.45 -3.25
C ASN A 150 11.99 -30.51 -4.65
N THR A 151 11.59 -29.65 -5.60
CA THR A 151 12.18 -29.64 -6.95
C THR A 151 13.61 -29.10 -6.94
N ALA A 152 13.92 -28.10 -6.12
CA ALA A 152 15.28 -27.55 -6.00
C ALA A 152 16.27 -28.49 -5.26
N ALA A 153 15.76 -29.47 -4.52
CA ALA A 153 16.56 -30.47 -3.82
C ALA A 153 16.92 -31.68 -4.71
N GLU A 154 16.16 -31.94 -5.77
CA GLU A 154 16.40 -33.05 -6.72
C GLU A 154 17.36 -32.67 -7.87
N GLU A 155 17.64 -31.37 -8.06
CA GLU A 155 18.57 -30.86 -9.09
C GLU A 155 20.00 -30.59 -8.57
N LYS A 156 20.37 -31.11 -7.38
CA LYS A 156 21.75 -31.07 -6.84
C LYS A 156 22.35 -32.46 -6.68
#